data_AF-A0AAV8WB74-F1
#
_entry.id   AF-A0AAV8WB74-F1
#
_cell.length_a   1.000
_cell.length_b   1.000
_cell.length_c   1.000
_cell.angle_alpha   90.00
_cell.angle_beta   90.00
_cell.angle_gamma   90.00
#
_symmetry.space_group_name_H-M   'P 1'
#
loop_
_entity.id
_entity.type
_entity.pdbx_description
1 polymer ?
#
loop_
_entity_poly.entity_id
_entity_poly.type
_entity_poly.pdbx_seq_one_letter_code
_entity_poly.pdbx_strand_id
1 'polypeptide(L)'
;MAQKFNEIKDQLDKSLHDPQKPWTNAFDTAEKSTGIDRIYIFLGTIVIIGVWLVFGYAAQLVCNSVGFLYPAYASIHALESPCKDDDTKWLTYWVVFSIFSICEYFADIIAGWFPLYWLIKCIFLVWLMVPTSINGSLVIYHRIVRPYFLKHHNVIDEAIRNVKEKASTLLEQQKNE
;
A
#
# COMPACT_ATOMS: atom_id res chain seq x y z
N MET A 1 -10.23 -13.70 19.87
CA MET A 1 -10.50 -12.44 19.14
C MET A 1 -10.46 -11.24 20.09
N ALA A 2 -11.22 -11.27 21.20
CA ALA A 2 -11.23 -10.20 22.21
C ALA A 2 -9.87 -9.86 22.83
N GLN A 3 -9.02 -10.85 23.09
CA GLN A 3 -7.69 -10.61 23.68
C GLN A 3 -6.75 -9.82 22.76
N LYS A 4 -6.68 -10.19 21.47
CA LYS A 4 -5.92 -9.43 20.46
C LYS A 4 -6.47 -8.01 20.27
N PHE A 5 -7.79 -7.86 20.33
CA PHE A 5 -8.43 -6.55 20.22
C PHE A 5 -8.04 -5.63 21.39
N ASN A 6 -8.08 -6.15 22.62
CA ASN A 6 -7.65 -5.38 23.80
C ASN A 6 -6.16 -5.05 23.75
N GLU A 7 -5.32 -5.97 23.29
CA GLU A 7 -3.89 -5.73 23.13
C GLU A 7 -3.59 -4.63 22.10
N ILE A 8 -4.29 -4.62 20.95
CA ILE A 8 -4.19 -3.54 19.96
C ILE A 8 -4.68 -2.22 20.55
N LYS A 9 -5.80 -2.25 21.29
CA LYS A 9 -6.35 -1.08 21.96
C LYS A 9 -5.32 -0.48 22.93
N ASP A 10 -4.69 -1.32 23.74
CA ASP A 10 -3.69 -0.90 24.73
C ASP A 10 -2.39 -0.40 24.08
N GLN A 11 -1.93 -1.03 23.00
CA GLN A 11 -0.77 -0.54 22.26
C GLN A 11 -1.06 0.78 21.56
N LEU A 12 -2.24 0.94 20.98
CA LEU A 12 -2.67 2.17 20.35
C LEU A 12 -2.78 3.29 21.37
N ASP A 13 -3.40 3.02 22.52
CA ASP A 13 -3.51 3.98 23.62
C ASP A 13 -2.13 4.44 24.11
N LYS A 14 -1.20 3.50 24.33
CA LYS A 14 0.19 3.82 24.68
C LYS A 14 0.88 4.67 23.61
N SER A 15 0.69 4.35 22.33
CA SER A 15 1.32 5.10 21.24
C SER A 15 0.72 6.49 21.02
N LEU A 16 -0.56 6.70 21.37
CA LEU A 16 -1.22 8.00 21.30
C LEU A 16 -0.77 8.95 22.44
N HIS A 17 -0.31 8.39 23.55
CA HIS A 17 0.22 9.13 24.70
C HIS A 17 1.75 9.25 24.71
N ASP A 18 2.45 8.71 23.71
CA ASP A 18 3.92 8.75 23.63
C ASP A 18 4.42 10.16 23.24
N PRO A 19 5.02 10.92 24.17
CA PRO A 19 5.38 12.33 23.96
C PRO A 19 6.45 12.53 22.87
N GLN A 20 7.14 11.48 22.44
CA GLN A 20 8.15 11.58 21.38
C GLN A 20 7.53 11.68 19.98
N LYS A 21 6.24 11.39 19.83
CA LYS A 21 5.58 11.39 18.51
C LYS A 21 5.13 12.79 18.09
N PRO A 22 5.21 13.13 16.79
CA PRO A 22 4.90 14.48 16.30
C PRO A 22 3.40 14.84 16.40
N TRP A 23 2.51 13.86 16.55
CA TRP A 23 1.06 14.08 16.64
C TRP A 23 0.54 14.34 18.06
N THR A 24 1.36 14.16 19.11
CA THR A 24 0.89 14.29 20.50
C THR A 24 0.38 15.67 20.84
N ASN A 25 1.06 16.74 20.41
CA ASN A 25 0.62 18.11 20.66
C ASN A 25 -0.80 18.41 20.11
N ALA A 26 -1.13 17.81 18.96
CA ALA A 26 -2.46 17.93 18.37
C ALA A 26 -3.52 17.18 19.20
N PHE A 27 -3.21 15.95 19.61
CA PHE A 27 -4.11 15.18 20.48
C PHE A 27 -4.26 15.78 21.88
N ASP A 28 -3.19 16.30 22.48
CA ASP A 28 -3.19 17.04 23.74
C ASP A 28 -4.15 18.23 23.68
N THR A 29 -4.09 18.99 22.59
CA THR A 29 -4.95 20.18 22.39
C THR A 29 -6.41 19.76 22.18
N ALA A 30 -6.64 18.69 21.40
CA ALA A 30 -7.97 18.18 21.14
C ALA A 30 -8.62 17.57 22.39
N GLU A 31 -7.87 16.81 23.19
CA GLU A 31 -8.31 16.21 24.46
C GLU A 31 -8.65 17.30 25.48
N LYS A 32 -7.80 18.32 25.65
CA LYS A 32 -8.07 19.44 26.56
C LYS A 32 -9.30 20.25 26.18
N SER A 33 -9.59 20.36 24.89
CA SER A 33 -10.74 21.12 24.36
C SER A 33 -12.06 20.33 24.44
N THR A 34 -12.01 19.02 24.18
CA THR A 34 -13.21 18.17 24.08
C THR A 34 -13.52 17.38 25.35
N GLY A 35 -12.54 17.14 26.21
CA GLY A 35 -12.66 16.30 27.41
C GLY A 35 -12.81 14.80 27.11
N ILE A 36 -12.52 14.36 25.89
CA ILE A 36 -12.66 12.97 25.42
C ILE A 36 -11.28 12.31 25.32
N ASP A 37 -11.15 11.03 25.71
CA ASP A 37 -9.89 10.29 25.58
C ASP A 37 -9.39 10.25 24.12
N ARG A 38 -8.07 10.36 23.96
CA ARG A 38 -7.38 10.40 22.65
C ARG A 38 -7.74 9.23 21.74
N ILE A 39 -7.98 8.05 22.30
CA ILE A 39 -8.33 6.87 21.51
C ILE A 39 -9.66 7.03 20.77
N TYR A 40 -10.66 7.64 21.40
CA TYR A 40 -11.95 7.89 20.75
C TYR A 40 -11.85 9.03 19.74
N ILE A 41 -11.01 10.05 20.01
CA ILE A 41 -10.72 11.12 19.04
C ILE A 41 -10.05 10.53 17.79
N PHE A 42 -9.08 9.64 17.96
CA PHE A 42 -8.40 8.94 16.87
C PHE A 42 -9.37 8.07 16.06
N LEU A 43 -10.16 7.23 16.74
CA LEU A 43 -11.16 6.39 16.09
C LEU A 43 -12.23 7.22 15.36
N GLY A 44 -12.71 8.29 15.98
CA GLY A 44 -13.64 9.24 15.37
C GLY A 44 -13.04 9.89 14.13
N THR A 45 -11.77 10.28 14.17
CA THR A 45 -11.05 10.84 13.01
C THR A 45 -10.97 9.84 11.86
N ILE A 46 -10.67 8.57 12.14
CA ILE A 46 -10.68 7.50 11.12
C ILE A 46 -12.07 7.35 10.48
N VAL A 47 -13.13 7.34 11.29
CA VAL A 47 -14.51 7.22 10.78
C VAL A 47 -14.88 8.43 9.94
N ILE A 48 -14.55 9.64 10.39
CA ILE A 48 -14.78 10.89 9.64
C ILE A 48 -14.03 10.87 8.32
N ILE A 49 -12.76 10.46 8.30
CA ILE A 49 -11.98 10.28 7.07
C ILE A 49 -12.64 9.25 6.16
N GLY A 50 -13.08 8.12 6.71
CA GLY A 50 -13.78 7.07 5.95
C GLY A 50 -15.05 7.60 5.27
N VAL A 51 -15.87 8.36 6.00
CA VAL A 51 -17.07 9.02 5.44
C VAL A 51 -16.69 10.08 4.41
N TRP A 52 -15.65 10.88 4.67
CA TRP A 52 -15.17 11.89 3.73
C TRP A 52 -14.65 11.24 2.43
N LEU A 53 -14.02 10.07 2.48
CA LEU A 53 -13.59 9.33 1.29
C LEU A 53 -14.75 8.83 0.41
N VAL A 54 -15.98 8.76 0.93
CA VAL A 54 -17.18 8.36 0.17
C VAL A 54 -17.79 9.54 -0.60
N PHE A 55 -17.75 10.75 -0.03
CA PHE A 55 -18.48 11.91 -0.55
C PHE A 55 -17.60 13.10 -0.94
N GLY A 56 -16.32 13.08 -0.58
CA GLY A 56 -15.40 14.21 -0.68
C GLY A 56 -14.60 14.26 -1.98
N TYR A 57 -14.32 15.49 -2.44
CA TYR A 57 -13.34 15.76 -3.48
C TYR A 57 -11.92 15.47 -2.94
N ALA A 58 -11.02 14.97 -3.79
CA ALA A 58 -9.64 14.56 -3.46
C ALA A 58 -9.45 13.20 -2.73
N ALA A 59 -10.50 12.37 -2.59
CA ALA A 59 -10.36 11.01 -2.08
C ALA A 59 -9.32 10.17 -2.85
N GLN A 60 -9.27 10.33 -4.18
CA GLN A 60 -8.26 9.71 -5.05
C GLN A 60 -6.83 10.11 -4.66
N LEU A 61 -6.59 11.40 -4.41
CA LEU A 61 -5.26 11.90 -4.07
C LEU A 61 -4.80 11.33 -2.73
N VAL A 62 -5.68 11.30 -1.72
CA VAL A 62 -5.36 10.74 -0.40
C VAL A 62 -5.10 9.23 -0.49
N CYS A 63 -5.97 8.50 -1.18
CA CYS A 63 -5.84 7.05 -1.35
C CYS A 63 -4.55 6.68 -2.08
N ASN A 64 -4.24 7.38 -3.18
CA ASN A 64 -2.99 7.19 -3.91
C ASN A 64 -1.79 7.58 -3.05
N SER A 65 -1.86 8.72 -2.35
CA SER A 65 -0.77 9.14 -1.47
C SER A 65 -0.46 8.10 -0.41
N VAL A 66 -1.47 7.52 0.23
CA VAL A 66 -1.28 6.43 1.21
C VAL A 66 -0.72 5.18 0.54
N GLY A 67 -1.21 4.81 -0.65
CA GLY A 67 -0.72 3.66 -1.42
C GLY A 67 0.71 3.80 -1.95
N PHE A 68 1.23 5.02 -2.08
CA PHE A 68 2.58 5.29 -2.59
C PHE A 68 3.56 5.73 -1.50
N LEU A 69 3.24 6.78 -0.72
CA LEU A 69 4.18 7.42 0.20
C LEU A 69 4.55 6.52 1.37
N TYR A 70 3.57 5.87 2.02
CA TYR A 70 3.87 5.03 3.17
C TYR A 70 4.72 3.81 2.79
N PRO A 71 4.34 3.00 1.77
CA PRO A 71 5.17 1.90 1.30
C PRO A 71 6.54 2.34 0.78
N ALA A 72 6.64 3.52 0.15
CA ALA A 72 7.94 4.05 -0.29
C ALA A 72 8.85 4.37 0.89
N TYR A 73 8.34 5.07 1.91
CA TYR A 73 9.10 5.34 3.13
C TYR A 73 9.53 4.04 3.82
N ALA A 74 8.62 3.09 3.97
CA ALA A 74 8.92 1.83 4.62
C ALA A 74 9.87 0.96 3.80
N SER A 75 9.84 1.05 2.46
CA SER A 75 10.83 0.41 1.58
C SER A 75 12.22 1.02 1.75
N ILE A 76 12.35 2.34 1.91
CA ILE A 76 13.64 3.00 2.18
C ILE A 76 14.20 2.51 3.53
N HIS A 77 13.36 2.44 4.56
CA HIS A 77 13.77 1.88 5.85
C HIS A 77 14.18 0.41 5.75
N ALA A 78 13.47 -0.40 4.95
CA ALA A 78 13.85 -1.79 4.72
C ALA A 78 15.22 -1.91 4.01
N LEU A 79 15.47 -1.07 3.01
CA LEU A 79 16.74 -1.04 2.27
C LEU A 79 17.94 -0.64 3.15
N GLU A 80 17.72 0.19 4.17
CA GLU A 80 18.75 0.57 5.13
C GLU A 80 18.92 -0.45 6.27
N SER A 81 17.98 -1.38 6.42
CA SER A 81 18.00 -2.42 7.45
C SER A 81 18.85 -3.62 7.03
N PRO A 82 19.60 -4.25 7.96
CA PRO A 82 20.35 -5.47 7.66
C PRO A 82 19.46 -6.71 7.43
N CYS A 83 18.15 -6.63 7.73
CA CYS A 83 17.20 -7.75 7.60
C CYS A 83 16.55 -7.83 6.22
N LYS A 84 16.93 -8.84 5.43
CA LYS A 84 16.42 -9.08 4.06
C LYS A 84 14.97 -9.56 3.95
N ASP A 85 14.36 -10.01 5.05
CA ASP A 85 12.98 -10.50 5.04
C ASP A 85 11.96 -9.37 4.80
N ASP A 86 12.32 -8.13 5.10
CA ASP A 86 11.46 -6.97 4.87
C ASP A 86 11.49 -6.51 3.41
N ASP A 87 12.61 -6.66 2.72
CA ASP A 87 12.76 -6.36 1.29
C ASP A 87 11.79 -7.19 0.44
N THR A 88 11.68 -8.48 0.74
CA THR A 88 10.81 -9.41 -0.01
C THR A 88 9.33 -9.03 0.13
N LYS A 89 8.92 -8.53 1.31
CA LYS A 89 7.54 -8.09 1.55
C LYS A 89 7.21 -6.84 0.74
N TRP A 90 8.08 -5.84 0.77
CA TRP A 90 7.87 -4.60 0.01
C TRP A 90 7.94 -4.84 -1.49
N LEU A 91 8.86 -5.68 -1.97
CA LEU A 91 8.91 -6.06 -3.38
C LEU A 91 7.62 -6.78 -3.81
N THR A 92 7.11 -7.68 -2.97
CA THR A 92 5.84 -8.37 -3.24
C THR A 92 4.66 -7.38 -3.27
N TYR A 93 4.64 -6.41 -2.35
CA TYR A 93 3.68 -5.31 -2.35
C TYR A 93 3.71 -4.57 -3.68
N TRP A 94 4.89 -4.13 -4.12
CA TRP A 94 5.04 -3.38 -5.36
C TRP A 94 4.59 -4.18 -6.59
N VAL A 95 4.91 -5.48 -6.67
CA VAL A 95 4.44 -6.35 -7.77
C VAL A 95 2.90 -6.41 -7.82
N VAL A 96 2.25 -6.68 -6.69
CA VAL A 96 0.78 -6.77 -6.62
C VAL A 96 0.14 -5.40 -6.88
N PHE A 97 0.71 -4.34 -6.31
CA PHE A 97 0.25 -2.98 -6.49
C PHE A 97 0.32 -2.51 -7.94
N SER A 98 1.38 -2.87 -8.68
CA SER A 98 1.51 -2.54 -10.11
C SER A 98 0.46 -3.24 -10.96
N ILE A 99 0.19 -4.52 -10.71
CA ILE A 99 -0.87 -5.27 -11.41
C ILE A 99 -2.22 -4.62 -11.12
N PHE A 100 -2.49 -4.30 -9.86
CA PHE A 100 -3.73 -3.64 -9.46
C PHE A 100 -3.88 -2.26 -10.10
N SER A 101 -2.82 -1.45 -10.13
CA SER A 101 -2.83 -0.12 -10.76
C SER A 101 -3.18 -0.17 -12.25
N ILE A 102 -2.71 -1.21 -12.97
CA ILE A 102 -3.07 -1.41 -14.38
C ILE A 102 -4.56 -1.78 -14.50
N CYS A 103 -5.05 -2.70 -13.67
CA CYS A 103 -6.48 -3.06 -13.66
C CYS A 103 -7.36 -1.88 -13.29
N GLU A 104 -6.91 -1.04 -12.35
CA GLU A 104 -7.61 0.15 -11.91
C GLU A 104 -7.84 1.15 -13.02
N TYR A 105 -6.86 1.36 -13.92
CA TYR A 105 -7.03 2.27 -15.05
C TYR A 105 -8.32 1.96 -15.86
N PHE A 106 -8.65 0.67 -15.99
CA PHE A 106 -9.90 0.24 -16.64
C PHE A 106 -11.11 0.35 -15.70
N ALA A 107 -10.92 0.16 -14.40
CA ALA A 107 -11.96 0.28 -13.39
C ALA A 107 -12.40 1.74 -13.14
N ASP A 108 -11.52 2.72 -13.34
CA ASP A 108 -11.82 4.16 -13.16
C ASP A 108 -13.00 4.63 -14.01
N ILE A 109 -13.16 4.06 -15.21
CA ILE A 109 -14.30 4.33 -16.12
C ILE A 109 -15.63 3.90 -15.47
N ILE A 110 -15.62 2.81 -14.70
CA ILE A 110 -16.80 2.23 -14.03
C ILE A 110 -16.98 2.84 -12.62
N ALA A 111 -15.87 3.21 -11.97
CA ALA A 111 -15.81 3.74 -10.62
C ALA A 111 -16.48 5.10 -10.48
N GLY A 112 -16.50 5.93 -11.53
CA GLY A 112 -17.17 7.23 -11.52
C GLY A 112 -18.66 7.18 -11.19
N TRP A 113 -19.29 6.00 -11.31
CA TRP A 113 -20.71 5.79 -11.00
C TRP A 113 -20.95 5.24 -9.58
N PHE A 114 -19.90 4.76 -8.88
CA PHE A 114 -20.02 4.06 -7.60
C PHE A 114 -19.35 4.82 -6.44
N PRO A 115 -20.12 5.43 -5.52
CA PRO A 115 -19.58 6.32 -4.48
C PRO A 115 -18.72 5.63 -3.42
N LEU A 116 -18.82 4.30 -3.26
CA LEU A 116 -18.02 3.53 -2.30
C LEU A 116 -16.69 3.02 -2.88
N TYR A 117 -16.38 3.28 -4.15
CA TYR A 117 -15.19 2.76 -4.81
C TYR A 117 -13.90 3.17 -4.09
N TRP A 118 -13.74 4.48 -3.80
CA TRP A 118 -12.54 5.01 -3.17
C TRP A 118 -12.31 4.49 -1.75
N LEU A 119 -13.38 4.26 -1.00
CA LEU A 119 -13.30 3.64 0.32
C LEU A 119 -12.83 2.19 0.22
N ILE A 120 -13.43 1.40 -0.67
CA ILE A 120 -13.06 -0.01 -0.88
C ILE A 120 -11.61 -0.09 -1.35
N LYS A 121 -11.21 0.75 -2.30
CA LYS A 121 -9.82 0.85 -2.78
C LYS A 121 -8.86 1.16 -1.62
N CYS A 122 -9.18 2.14 -0.80
CA CYS A 122 -8.34 2.52 0.33
C CYS A 122 -8.17 1.36 1.32
N ILE A 123 -9.27 0.68 1.68
CA ILE A 123 -9.24 -0.50 2.54
C ILE A 123 -8.39 -1.61 1.91
N PHE A 124 -8.53 -1.85 0.61
CA PHE A 124 -7.75 -2.84 -0.12
C PHE A 124 -6.25 -2.52 -0.10
N LEU A 125 -5.86 -1.27 -0.37
CA LEU A 125 -4.45 -0.84 -0.32
C LEU A 125 -3.87 -0.96 1.09
N VAL A 126 -4.64 -0.57 2.11
CA VAL A 126 -4.24 -0.76 3.52
C VAL A 126 -4.02 -2.24 3.81
N TRP A 127 -4.90 -3.12 3.35
CA TRP A 127 -4.75 -4.56 3.53
C TRP A 127 -3.50 -5.14 2.82
N LEU A 128 -3.09 -4.58 1.68
CA LEU A 128 -1.86 -4.97 1.01
C LEU A 128 -0.60 -4.60 1.81
N MET A 129 -0.61 -3.48 2.55
CA MET A 129 0.56 -2.96 3.27
C MET A 129 0.64 -3.40 4.74
N VAL A 130 -0.45 -3.88 5.35
CA VAL A 130 -0.47 -4.23 6.78
C VAL A 130 0.60 -5.30 7.09
N PRO A 131 1.52 -5.06 8.05
CA PRO A 131 2.58 -5.98 8.42
C PRO A 131 2.05 -7.08 9.36
N THR A 132 1.06 -7.84 8.90
CA THR A 132 0.51 -8.99 9.64
C THR A 132 0.72 -10.29 8.87
N SER A 133 0.49 -11.42 9.52
CA SER A 133 0.56 -12.74 8.88
C SER A 133 -0.41 -12.93 7.71
N ILE A 134 -1.42 -12.05 7.58
CA ILE A 134 -2.38 -12.00 6.48
C ILE A 134 -2.11 -10.72 5.65
N ASN A 135 -0.85 -10.48 5.31
CA ASN A 135 -0.50 -9.41 4.38
C ASN A 135 -1.11 -9.72 3.00
N GLY A 136 -1.97 -8.84 2.50
CA GLY A 136 -2.71 -9.10 1.27
C GLY A 136 -1.83 -9.28 0.04
N SER A 137 -0.68 -8.60 -0.01
CA SER A 137 0.26 -8.73 -1.12
C SER A 137 0.89 -10.12 -1.16
N LEU A 138 1.31 -10.66 -0.02
CA LEU A 138 1.85 -12.03 0.06
C LEU A 138 0.81 -13.08 -0.34
N VAL A 139 -0.44 -12.91 0.10
CA VAL A 139 -1.53 -13.84 -0.25
C VAL A 139 -1.79 -13.83 -1.76
N ILE A 140 -1.94 -12.65 -2.36
CA ILE A 140 -2.19 -12.51 -3.80
C ILE A 140 -1.01 -13.03 -4.61
N TYR A 141 0.22 -12.74 -4.18
CA TYR A 141 1.41 -13.19 -4.87
C TYR A 141 1.50 -14.71 -4.91
N HIS A 142 1.37 -15.39 -3.78
CA HIS A 142 1.50 -16.85 -3.74
C HIS A 142 0.35 -17.57 -4.42
N ARG A 143 -0.87 -17.02 -4.34
CA ARG A 143 -2.08 -17.66 -4.87
C ARG A 143 -2.31 -17.40 -6.35
N ILE A 144 -1.93 -16.22 -6.85
CA ILE A 144 -2.24 -15.77 -8.22
C ILE A 144 -0.95 -15.47 -8.98
N VAL A 145 -0.13 -14.51 -8.52
CA VAL A 145 1.00 -14.03 -9.35
C VAL A 145 2.02 -15.15 -9.64
N ARG A 146 2.44 -15.89 -8.60
CA ARG A 146 3.44 -16.95 -8.69
C ARG A 146 3.06 -18.09 -9.64
N PRO A 147 1.85 -18.71 -9.56
CA PRO A 147 1.51 -19.80 -10.49
C PRO A 147 1.40 -19.32 -11.94
N TYR A 148 0.89 -18.12 -12.19
CA TYR A 148 0.84 -17.56 -13.56
C TYR A 148 2.23 -17.22 -14.09
N PHE A 149 3.10 -16.65 -13.26
CA PHE A 149 4.50 -16.39 -13.62
C PHE A 149 5.22 -17.70 -13.98
N LEU A 150 5.16 -18.72 -13.11
CA LEU A 150 5.82 -20.01 -13.36
C LEU A 150 5.30 -20.70 -14.63
N LYS A 151 4.04 -20.49 -14.99
CA LYS A 151 3.46 -21.05 -16.22
C LYS A 151 3.95 -20.34 -17.50
N HIS A 152 4.24 -19.04 -17.43
CA HIS A 152 4.49 -18.21 -18.62
C HIS A 152 5.89 -17.59 -18.72
N HIS A 153 6.72 -17.64 -17.67
CA HIS A 153 8.03 -16.99 -17.64
C HIS A 153 8.94 -17.38 -18.80
N ASN A 154 9.01 -18.67 -19.17
CA ASN A 154 9.85 -19.11 -20.30
C ASN A 154 9.54 -18.39 -21.62
N VAL A 155 8.26 -18.14 -21.91
CA VAL A 155 7.83 -17.45 -23.14
C VAL A 155 8.18 -15.97 -23.07
N ILE A 156 8.02 -15.36 -21.89
CA ILE A 156 8.34 -13.95 -21.66
C ILE A 156 9.86 -13.75 -21.75
N ASP A 157 10.65 -14.62 -21.13
CA ASP A 157 12.11 -14.57 -21.12
C ASP A 157 12.68 -14.74 -22.54
N GLU A 158 12.12 -15.65 -23.32
CA GLU A 158 12.49 -15.82 -24.73
C GLU A 158 12.16 -14.57 -25.55
N ALA A 159 10.98 -13.98 -25.38
CA ALA A 159 10.60 -12.74 -26.05
C ALA A 159 11.53 -11.57 -25.69
N ILE A 160 11.87 -11.40 -24.40
CA ILE A 160 12.80 -10.37 -23.93
C ILE A 160 14.19 -10.58 -24.53
N ARG A 161 14.69 -11.83 -24.55
CA ARG A 161 15.99 -12.15 -25.15
C ARG A 161 16.01 -11.80 -26.63
N ASN A 162 14.99 -12.19 -27.39
CA ASN A 162 14.89 -11.91 -28.81
C ASN A 162 14.86 -10.40 -29.10
N VAL A 163 14.17 -9.60 -28.27
CA VAL A 163 14.16 -8.14 -28.39
C VAL A 163 15.54 -7.56 -28.07
N LYS A 164 16.21 -8.04 -27.03
CA LYS A 164 17.56 -7.59 -26.64
C LYS A 164 18.58 -7.87 -27.74
N GLU A 165 18.57 -9.07 -28.31
CA GLU A 165 19.48 -9.48 -29.39
C GLU A 165 19.28 -8.60 -30.63
N LYS A 166 18.03 -8.40 -31.07
CA LYS A 166 17.73 -7.51 -32.19
C LYS A 166 18.18 -6.08 -31.92
N ALA A 167 17.93 -5.56 -30.72
CA ALA A 167 18.37 -4.21 -30.35
C ALA A 167 19.90 -4.08 -30.39
N SER A 168 20.66 -5.06 -29.89
CA SER A 168 22.12 -5.04 -29.98
C SER A 168 22.62 -5.08 -31.42
N THR A 169 22.03 -5.91 -32.29
CA THR A 169 22.42 -5.97 -33.71
C THR A 169 22.16 -4.65 -34.43
N LEU A 170 21.05 -3.96 -34.15
CA LEU A 170 20.76 -2.65 -34.73
C LEU A 170 21.76 -1.57 -34.24
N LEU A 171 22.13 -1.60 -32.96
CA LEU A 171 23.13 -0.67 -32.42
C LEU A 171 24.53 -0.93 -33.00
N GLU A 172 24.88 -2.19 -33.27
CA GLU A 172 26.14 -2.54 -33.94
C GLU A 172 26.15 -2.11 -35.41
N GLN A 173 25.03 -2.24 -36.12
CA GLN A 173 24.89 -1.74 -37.50
C GLN A 173 25.04 -0.23 -37.57
N GLN A 174 24.38 0.53 -36.69
CA GLN A 174 24.51 1.99 -36.62
C GLN A 174 25.89 2.48 -36.21
N LYS A 175 26.67 1.66 -35.51
CA LYS A 175 28.04 2.00 -35.10
C LYS A 175 29.06 1.74 -36.21
N ASN A 176 28.71 0.88 -37.18
CA ASN A 176 29.57 0.48 -38.30
C ASN A 176 29.26 1.25 -39.60
N GLU A 177 28.21 2.08 -39.61
CA GLU A 177 27.92 3.12 -40.61
C GLU A 177 28.54 4.46 -40.21
#